data_AF-A0A932SDL6-F1
#
_entry.id   AF-A0A932SDL6-F1
#
_cell.length_a   1.000
_cell.length_b   1.000
_cell.length_c   1.000
_cell.angle_alpha   90.00
_cell.angle_beta   90.00
_cell.angle_gamma   90.00
#
_symmetry.space_group_name_H-M   'P 1'
#
loop_
_entity.id
_entity.type
_entity.pdbx_description
1 polymer ?
#
loop_
_entity_poly.entity_id
_entity_poly.type
_entity_poly.pdbx_seq_one_letter_code
_entity_poly.pdbx_strand_id
1 'polypeptide(L)'
;MANEKLNTWIAENNEKITESWMRAVRNDARIDSDAALSRLELRDHVPAIIEEICELLQADETPSPTNTLEGRVKVYLRFQQGYRGRELAREVSLLRTIMLDFLTEQCCNGSIDADLKSYYRAARTINLYMDEILCNAISTYSETLD
;
A
#
# COMPACT_ATOMS: atom_id res chain seq x y z
N MET A 1 6.17 -10.96 19.77
CA MET A 1 5.73 -12.15 18.99
C MET A 1 6.30 -12.07 17.56
N ALA A 2 6.35 -13.15 16.77
CA ALA A 2 6.97 -13.11 15.43
C ALA A 2 6.33 -12.09 14.45
N ASN A 3 5.06 -11.73 14.63
CA ASN A 3 4.41 -10.61 13.91
C ASN A 3 5.02 -9.24 14.24
N GLU A 4 5.50 -9.06 15.46
CA GLU A 4 6.09 -7.82 15.94
C GLU A 4 7.37 -7.51 15.16
N LYS A 5 8.19 -8.53 14.87
CA LYS A 5 9.42 -8.35 14.08
C LYS A 5 9.14 -7.89 12.65
N LEU A 6 8.15 -8.50 11.99
CA LEU A 6 7.74 -8.09 10.64
C LEU A 6 7.15 -6.68 10.66
N ASN A 7 6.29 -6.39 11.63
CA ASN A 7 5.69 -5.07 11.79
C ASN A 7 6.75 -3.98 12.02
N THR A 8 7.67 -4.20 12.97
CA THR A 8 8.79 -3.30 13.24
C THR A 8 9.63 -3.09 11.99
N TRP A 9 9.94 -4.15 11.26
CA TRP A 9 10.71 -4.01 10.03
C TRP A 9 10.00 -3.17 8.97
N ILE A 10 8.69 -3.39 8.75
CA ILE A 10 7.90 -2.58 7.80
C ILE A 10 7.92 -1.12 8.22
N ALA A 11 7.67 -0.82 9.50
CA ALA A 11 7.66 0.54 10.03
C ALA A 11 9.03 1.23 9.86
N GLU A 12 10.13 0.55 10.20
CA GLU A 12 11.49 1.07 10.06
C GLU A 12 11.92 1.27 8.60
N ASN A 13 11.31 0.53 7.67
CA ASN A 13 11.63 0.56 6.24
C ASN A 13 10.58 1.27 5.39
N ASN A 14 9.64 2.01 6.01
CA ASN A 14 8.58 2.74 5.29
C ASN A 14 9.15 3.64 4.18
N GLU A 15 10.19 4.40 4.49
CA GLU A 15 10.92 5.23 3.53
C GLU A 15 11.44 4.41 2.33
N LYS A 16 12.09 3.28 2.61
CA LYS A 16 12.70 2.42 1.59
C LYS A 16 11.64 1.78 0.69
N ILE A 17 10.53 1.35 1.26
CA ILE A 17 9.38 0.79 0.54
C ILE A 17 8.77 1.87 -0.35
N THR A 18 8.50 3.05 0.20
CA THR A 18 7.97 4.22 -0.51
C THR A 18 8.84 4.59 -1.71
N GLU A 19 10.15 4.68 -1.53
CA GLU A 19 11.08 5.01 -2.60
C GLU A 19 11.16 3.95 -3.71
N SER A 20 11.07 2.67 -3.32
CA SER A 20 11.03 1.56 -4.28
C SER A 20 9.74 1.59 -5.08
N TRP A 21 8.62 1.89 -4.43
CA TRP A 21 7.32 2.08 -5.07
C TRP A 21 7.33 3.25 -6.05
N MET A 22 7.83 4.42 -5.64
CA MET A 22 7.92 5.57 -6.53
C MET A 22 8.74 5.28 -7.78
N ARG A 23 9.85 4.56 -7.65
CA ARG A 23 10.67 4.14 -8.79
C ARG A 23 9.90 3.18 -9.70
N ALA A 24 9.17 2.23 -9.14
CA ALA A 24 8.38 1.28 -9.91
C ALA A 24 7.25 1.98 -10.68
N VAL A 25 6.54 2.90 -10.03
CA VAL A 25 5.48 3.71 -10.67
C VAL A 25 6.05 4.53 -11.82
N ARG A 26 7.17 5.24 -11.62
CA ARG A 26 7.82 6.04 -12.67
C ARG A 26 8.34 5.22 -13.85
N ASN A 27 8.66 3.95 -13.63
CA ASN A 27 9.16 3.05 -14.67
C ASN A 27 8.04 2.27 -15.37
N ASP A 28 6.81 2.30 -14.86
CA ASP A 28 5.67 1.65 -15.50
C ASP A 28 5.06 2.55 -16.56
N ALA A 29 5.38 2.29 -17.83
CA ALA A 29 4.85 3.03 -18.98
C ALA A 29 3.31 3.00 -19.12
N ARG A 30 2.61 2.21 -18.30
CA ARG A 30 1.15 2.13 -18.26
C ARG A 30 0.52 3.06 -17.22
N ILE A 31 1.33 3.80 -16.47
CA ILE A 31 0.93 4.84 -15.52
C ILE A 31 1.43 6.17 -16.08
N ASP A 32 0.52 6.92 -16.71
CA ASP A 32 0.87 8.16 -17.44
C ASP A 32 0.52 9.40 -16.62
N SER A 33 -0.56 9.32 -15.84
CA SER A 33 -1.06 10.42 -15.01
C SER A 33 -0.04 10.93 -13.98
N ASP A 34 0.88 10.09 -13.54
CA ASP A 34 1.89 10.44 -12.56
C ASP A 34 3.16 11.08 -13.14
N ALA A 35 3.35 11.04 -14.47
CA ALA A 35 4.55 11.58 -15.11
C ALA A 35 4.74 13.07 -14.80
N ALA A 36 3.64 13.83 -14.68
CA ALA A 36 3.65 15.26 -14.41
C ALA A 36 3.75 15.62 -12.92
N LEU A 37 3.52 14.68 -12.00
CA LEU A 37 3.58 14.96 -10.57
C LEU A 37 5.01 15.24 -10.13
N SER A 38 5.20 16.12 -9.15
CA SER A 38 6.45 16.20 -8.42
C SER A 38 6.68 14.93 -7.58
N ARG A 39 7.92 14.74 -7.15
CA ARG A 39 8.29 13.67 -6.22
C ARG A 39 7.48 13.75 -4.91
N LEU A 40 7.29 14.97 -4.39
CA LEU A 40 6.54 15.19 -3.14
C LEU A 40 5.07 14.83 -3.30
N GLU A 41 4.45 15.26 -4.39
CA GLU A 41 3.06 14.92 -4.67
C GLU A 41 2.91 13.41 -4.80
N LEU A 42 3.69 12.75 -5.65
CA LEU A 42 3.58 11.31 -5.85
C LEU A 42 3.67 10.52 -4.53
N ARG A 43 4.55 10.94 -3.63
CA ARG A 43 4.83 10.29 -2.35
C ARG A 43 3.77 10.48 -1.26
N ASP A 44 3.03 11.59 -1.25
CA ASP A 44 2.32 12.14 -0.07
C ASP A 44 1.44 11.15 0.73
N HIS A 45 0.96 10.08 0.09
CA HIS A 45 -0.02 9.16 0.65
C HIS A 45 0.52 7.77 1.00
N VAL A 46 1.65 7.36 0.40
CA VAL A 46 2.15 5.99 0.56
C VAL A 46 2.66 5.71 1.97
N PRO A 47 3.38 6.63 2.64
CA PRO A 47 3.79 6.41 4.02
C PRO A 47 2.62 6.16 4.97
N ALA A 48 1.51 6.91 4.81
CA ALA A 48 0.31 6.75 5.63
C ALA A 48 -0.37 5.39 5.41
N ILE A 49 -0.41 4.90 4.16
CA ILE A 49 -0.90 3.54 3.84
C ILE A 49 -0.07 2.48 4.58
N ILE A 50 1.25 2.63 4.58
CA ILE A 50 2.16 1.67 5.23
C ILE A 50 1.97 1.73 6.77
N GLU A 51 1.79 2.93 7.33
CA GLU A 51 1.48 3.13 8.75
C GLU A 51 0.17 2.45 9.15
N GLU A 52 -0.91 2.63 8.40
CA GLU A 52 -2.20 1.96 8.67
C GLU A 52 -2.08 0.43 8.63
N ILE A 53 -1.28 -0.12 7.70
CA ILE A 53 -0.99 -1.57 7.67
C ILE A 53 -0.26 -2.01 8.95
N CYS A 54 0.72 -1.22 9.41
CA CYS A 54 1.46 -1.52 10.64
C CYS A 54 0.56 -1.50 11.88
N GLU A 55 -0.36 -0.55 11.96
CA GLU A 55 -1.36 -0.45 13.03
C GLU A 55 -2.28 -1.68 13.05
N LEU A 56 -2.79 -2.10 11.89
CA LEU A 56 -3.63 -3.30 11.76
C LEU A 56 -2.87 -4.58 12.16
N LEU A 57 -1.60 -4.68 11.77
CA LEU A 57 -0.75 -5.81 12.17
C LEU A 57 -0.52 -5.86 13.68
N GLN A 58 -0.28 -4.70 14.29
CA GLN A 58 -0.09 -4.55 15.73
C GLN A 58 -1.35 -4.90 16.51
N ALA A 59 -2.51 -4.46 16.04
CA ALA A 59 -3.80 -4.68 16.69
C ALA A 59 -4.39 -6.08 16.46
N ASP A 60 -3.84 -6.88 15.54
CA ASP A 60 -4.45 -8.12 15.05
C ASP A 60 -5.82 -7.90 14.42
N GLU A 61 -5.99 -6.77 13.77
CA GLU A 61 -7.25 -6.38 13.16
C GLU A 61 -7.27 -6.74 11.68
N THR A 62 -8.45 -7.11 11.21
CA THR A 62 -8.68 -7.27 9.77
C THR A 62 -9.05 -5.90 9.20
N PRO A 63 -8.46 -5.48 8.07
CA PRO A 63 -8.86 -4.26 7.39
C PRO A 63 -10.38 -4.23 7.18
N SER A 64 -11.00 -3.10 7.49
CA SER A 64 -12.41 -2.83 7.24
C SER A 64 -12.58 -1.52 6.47
N PRO A 65 -13.73 -1.28 5.84
CA PRO A 65 -13.99 -0.02 5.14
C PRO A 65 -13.79 1.21 6.04
N THR A 66 -14.05 1.08 7.34
CA THR A 66 -13.87 2.17 8.32
C THR A 66 -12.42 2.44 8.70
N ASN A 67 -11.49 1.48 8.55
CA ASN A 67 -10.07 1.67 8.88
C ASN A 67 -9.33 2.58 7.90
N THR A 68 -10.04 3.18 6.96
CA THR A 68 -9.44 3.67 5.72
C THR A 68 -9.75 5.13 5.42
N LEU A 69 -10.38 5.84 6.35
CA LEU A 69 -11.09 7.08 5.99
C LEU A 69 -10.21 8.34 5.90
N GLU A 70 -9.10 8.44 6.63
CA GLU A 70 -8.47 9.76 6.86
C GLU A 70 -7.22 10.03 5.98
N GLY A 71 -6.36 9.03 5.72
CA GLY A 71 -5.24 9.19 4.77
C GLY A 71 -5.68 9.21 3.28
N ARG A 72 -6.89 8.69 3.01
CA ARG A 72 -7.39 8.40 1.65
C ARG A 72 -7.92 9.60 0.89
N VAL A 73 -8.38 10.67 1.54
CA VAL A 73 -9.04 11.80 0.83
C VAL A 73 -8.14 12.38 -0.27
N LYS A 74 -6.81 12.40 -0.11
CA LYS A 74 -5.89 12.93 -1.13
C LYS A 74 -5.56 11.98 -2.28
N VAL A 75 -5.50 10.67 -2.06
CA VAL A 75 -5.37 9.68 -3.15
C VAL A 75 -6.59 9.73 -4.05
N TYR A 76 -7.76 9.92 -3.42
CA TYR A 76 -9.07 9.94 -4.07
C TYR A 76 -9.32 11.24 -4.84
N LEU A 77 -8.81 12.38 -4.36
CA LEU A 77 -8.93 13.66 -5.06
C LEU A 77 -8.21 13.67 -6.44
N ARG A 78 -7.28 12.74 -6.69
CA ARG A 78 -6.66 12.60 -8.03
C ARG A 78 -7.61 11.99 -9.06
N PHE A 79 -8.54 11.11 -8.65
CA PHE A 79 -9.57 10.56 -9.54
C PHE A 79 -10.40 11.64 -10.23
N GLN A 80 -10.63 12.77 -9.55
CA GLN A 80 -11.41 13.87 -10.11
C GLN A 80 -10.68 14.70 -11.18
N GLN A 81 -9.40 14.44 -11.45
CA GLN A 81 -8.59 15.17 -12.45
C GLN A 81 -8.21 14.33 -13.68
N GLY A 82 -9.04 13.36 -14.08
CA GLY A 82 -8.79 12.53 -15.29
C GLY A 82 -7.88 11.33 -15.05
N TYR A 83 -7.56 11.06 -13.79
CA TYR A 83 -6.82 9.89 -13.34
C TYR A 83 -7.67 8.63 -13.54
N ARG A 84 -7.11 7.63 -14.22
CA ARG A 84 -7.87 6.49 -14.74
C ARG A 84 -7.82 5.35 -13.73
N GLY A 85 -8.96 4.77 -13.35
CA GLY A 85 -9.00 3.71 -12.31
C GLY A 85 -8.08 2.50 -12.55
N ARG A 86 -7.72 2.23 -13.80
CA ARG A 86 -6.70 1.23 -14.16
C ARG A 86 -5.28 1.58 -13.68
N GLU A 87 -4.94 2.86 -13.56
CA GLU A 87 -3.64 3.36 -13.11
C GLU A 87 -3.56 3.26 -11.59
N LEU A 88 -4.63 3.64 -10.86
CA LEU A 88 -4.76 3.33 -9.43
C LEU A 88 -4.54 1.84 -9.17
N ALA A 89 -5.24 0.97 -9.92
CA ALA A 89 -5.14 -0.47 -9.74
C ALA A 89 -3.71 -0.97 -9.91
N ARG A 90 -2.94 -0.35 -10.82
CA ARG A 90 -1.52 -0.65 -11.00
C ARG A 90 -0.68 -0.13 -9.84
N GLU A 91 -0.87 1.10 -9.40
CA GLU A 91 -0.13 1.67 -8.27
C GLU A 91 -0.32 0.86 -6.98
N VAL A 92 -1.56 0.49 -6.67
CA VAL A 92 -1.90 -0.35 -5.53
C VAL A 92 -1.28 -1.74 -5.69
N SER A 93 -1.34 -2.32 -6.91
CA SER A 93 -0.71 -3.61 -7.18
C SER A 93 0.81 -3.55 -7.04
N LEU A 94 1.46 -2.47 -7.49
CA LEU A 94 2.91 -2.27 -7.36
C LEU A 94 3.30 -2.17 -5.88
N LEU A 95 2.55 -1.40 -5.08
CA LEU A 95 2.82 -1.28 -3.64
C LEU A 95 2.70 -2.63 -2.95
N ARG A 96 1.62 -3.38 -3.21
CA ARG A 96 1.42 -4.73 -2.71
C ARG A 96 2.62 -5.64 -3.04
N THR A 97 3.00 -5.72 -4.31
CA THR A 97 4.10 -6.58 -4.77
C THR A 97 5.41 -6.20 -4.08
N ILE A 98 5.74 -4.91 -4.03
CA ILE A 98 6.98 -4.43 -3.41
C ILE A 98 7.04 -4.79 -1.92
N MET A 99 5.95 -4.59 -1.19
CA MET A 99 5.90 -4.97 0.23
C MET A 99 6.10 -6.48 0.41
N LEU A 100 5.43 -7.32 -0.38
CA LEU A 100 5.56 -8.77 -0.30
C LEU A 100 6.96 -9.27 -0.71
N ASP A 101 7.57 -8.67 -1.72
CA ASP A 101 8.92 -8.98 -2.17
C ASP A 101 9.94 -8.66 -1.07
N PHE A 102 9.82 -7.49 -0.44
CA PHE A 102 10.67 -7.10 0.69
C PHE A 102 10.53 -8.07 1.87
N LEU A 103 9.31 -8.42 2.27
CA LEU A 103 9.09 -9.37 3.36
C LEU A 103 9.67 -10.75 3.03
N THR A 104 9.46 -11.22 1.79
CA THR A 104 10.01 -12.49 1.33
C THR A 104 11.53 -12.49 1.37
N GLU A 105 12.17 -11.44 0.85
CA GLU A 105 13.63 -11.29 0.86
C GLU A 105 14.18 -11.36 2.29
N GLN A 106 13.57 -10.62 3.23
CA GLN A 106 14.04 -10.58 4.61
C GLN A 106 13.80 -11.87 5.40
N CYS A 107 12.71 -12.59 5.12
CA CYS A 107 12.49 -13.91 5.69
C CYS A 107 13.48 -14.93 5.11
N CYS A 108 13.73 -14.90 3.80
CA CYS A 108 14.61 -15.86 3.13
C CYS A 108 16.10 -15.64 3.42
N ASN A 109 16.54 -14.39 3.59
CA ASN A 109 17.94 -14.07 3.91
C ASN A 109 18.25 -14.21 5.42
N GLY A 110 17.26 -14.57 6.25
CA GLY A 110 17.39 -14.77 7.69
C GLY A 110 17.48 -13.46 8.51
N SER A 111 17.26 -12.29 7.89
CA SER A 111 17.27 -11.00 8.59
C SER A 111 16.08 -10.85 9.53
N ILE A 112 14.94 -11.47 9.19
CA ILE A 112 13.78 -11.56 10.05
C ILE A 112 13.49 -13.03 10.35
N ASP A 113 13.73 -13.41 11.60
CA ASP A 113 13.29 -14.70 12.14
C ASP A 113 11.78 -14.67 12.43
N ALA A 114 10.99 -14.89 11.37
CA ALA A 114 9.54 -15.03 11.39
C ALA A 114 9.15 -16.40 10.82
N ASP A 115 8.17 -17.05 11.47
CA ASP A 115 7.62 -18.31 10.97
C ASP A 115 6.63 -18.06 9.81
N LEU A 116 6.23 -19.16 9.15
CA LEU A 116 5.28 -19.10 8.04
C LEU A 116 3.93 -18.49 8.44
N LYS A 117 3.50 -18.68 9.70
CA LYS A 117 2.23 -18.15 10.20
C LYS A 117 2.28 -16.63 10.31
N SER A 118 3.38 -16.09 10.79
CA SER A 118 3.63 -14.66 10.88
C SER A 118 3.77 -14.01 9.51
N TYR A 119 4.50 -14.64 8.59
CA TYR A 119 4.56 -14.18 7.21
C TYR A 119 3.16 -14.16 6.56
N TYR A 120 2.42 -15.26 6.66
CA TYR A 120 1.08 -15.36 6.08
C TYR A 120 0.14 -14.29 6.63
N ARG A 121 0.20 -14.01 7.93
CA ARG A 121 -0.60 -12.95 8.54
C ARG A 121 -0.25 -11.57 7.97
N ALA A 122 1.05 -11.24 7.89
CA ALA A 122 1.50 -10.00 7.28
C ALA A 122 1.02 -9.85 5.83
N ALA A 123 1.24 -10.89 5.01
CA ALA A 123 0.82 -10.92 3.63
C ALA A 123 -0.72 -10.80 3.48
N ARG A 124 -1.49 -11.46 4.35
CA ARG A 124 -2.95 -11.38 4.35
C ARG A 124 -3.44 -9.97 4.68
N THR A 125 -2.89 -9.31 5.70
CA THR A 125 -3.28 -7.94 6.08
C THR A 125 -2.97 -6.96 4.95
N ILE A 126 -1.77 -7.05 4.35
CA ILE A 126 -1.41 -6.24 3.17
C ILE A 126 -2.42 -6.46 2.05
N ASN A 127 -2.72 -7.71 1.69
CA ASN A 127 -3.64 -8.00 0.59
C ASN A 127 -5.04 -7.40 0.82
N LEU A 128 -5.61 -7.66 2.00
CA LEU A 128 -6.95 -7.18 2.33
C LEU A 128 -7.01 -5.65 2.40
N TYR A 129 -5.99 -5.00 2.96
CA TYR A 129 -5.97 -3.54 3.04
C TYR A 129 -5.92 -2.92 1.64
N MET A 130 -5.10 -3.47 0.75
CA MET A 130 -5.01 -3.03 -0.65
C MET A 130 -6.31 -3.28 -1.42
N ASP A 131 -7.03 -4.37 -1.14
CA ASP A 131 -8.35 -4.63 -1.71
C ASP A 131 -9.38 -3.61 -1.22
N GLU A 132 -9.35 -3.24 0.06
CA GLU A 132 -10.19 -2.16 0.59
C GLU A 132 -9.86 -0.80 -0.07
N ILE A 133 -8.61 -0.53 -0.45
CA ILE A 133 -8.26 0.69 -1.23
C ILE A 133 -9.02 0.68 -2.56
N LEU A 134 -8.99 -0.45 -3.28
CA LEU A 134 -9.60 -0.58 -4.59
C LEU A 134 -11.12 -0.57 -4.53
N CYS A 135 -11.72 -1.30 -3.60
CA CYS A 135 -13.17 -1.33 -3.40
C CYS A 135 -13.70 0.07 -3.11
N ASN A 136 -13.10 0.79 -2.16
CA ASN A 136 -13.54 2.14 -1.83
C ASN A 136 -13.35 3.11 -3.00
N ALA A 137 -12.25 3.01 -3.76
CA ALA A 137 -12.05 3.83 -4.96
C ALA A 137 -13.10 3.57 -6.04
N ILE A 138 -13.50 2.31 -6.24
CA ILE A 138 -14.56 1.93 -7.17
C ILE A 138 -15.92 2.47 -6.69
N SER A 139 -16.26 2.27 -5.42
CA SER A 139 -17.52 2.76 -4.84
C SER A 139 -17.65 4.28 -4.97
N THR A 140 -16.60 5.03 -4.60
CA THR A 140 -16.59 6.49 -4.76
C THR A 140 -16.74 6.91 -6.22
N TYR A 141 -16.07 6.22 -7.15
CA TYR A 141 -16.22 6.53 -8.56
C TYR A 141 -17.66 6.27 -9.07
N SER A 142 -18.27 5.15 -8.70
CA SER A 142 -19.66 4.86 -9.09
C SER A 142 -20.65 5.87 -8.52
N GLU A 143 -20.50 6.28 -7.26
CA GLU A 143 -21.39 7.25 -6.62
C GLU A 143 -21.27 8.66 -7.21
N THR A 144 -20.12 9.00 -7.81
CA THR A 144 -19.95 10.30 -8.49
C THR A 144 -20.58 10.38 -9.89
N LEU A 145 -21.04 9.26 -10.44
CA LEU A 145 -21.69 9.19 -11.76
C LEU A 145 -23.23 9.25 -11.69
N ASP A 146 -23.80 9.11 -10.48
CA ASP A 146 -25.23 9.24 -10.19
C ASP A 146 -25.61 10.70 -9.82
#